data_AF-A0A8J8C959-F1
#
_entry.id   AF-A0A8J8C959-F1
#
_cell.length_a   1.000
_cell.length_b   1.000
_cell.length_c   1.000
_cell.angle_alpha   90.00
_cell.angle_beta   90.00
_cell.angle_gamma   90.00
#
_symmetry.space_group_name_H-M   'P 1'
#
loop_
_entity.id
_entity.type
_entity.pdbx_description
1 polymer ?
#
loop_
_entity_poly.entity_id
_entity_poly.type
_entity_poly.pdbx_seq_one_letter_code
_entity_poly.pdbx_strand_id
1 'polypeptide(L)'
;MQDIAVYDHLRSTDPDDDDAVYRVVGTRPESVTLLRVSDGDGRRANTGEVVTVSHETLSTFETVENPDGNRGLLGTVGSVVSGAYWSLRAGGPLMIAGVLMAVVGTLANVGLLALSPLAVNGLIFLGFGCILLSLVVG
;
A
#
# COMPACT_ATOMS: atom_id res chain seq x y z
N MET A 1 -28.75 5.76 20.28
CA MET A 1 -27.37 6.28 20.31
C MET A 1 -26.51 5.20 19.69
N GLN A 2 -25.94 5.46 18.52
CA GLN A 2 -25.02 4.49 17.91
C GLN A 2 -23.83 4.33 18.86
N ASP A 3 -23.47 3.10 19.20
CA ASP A 3 -22.35 2.83 20.09
C ASP A 3 -21.06 2.96 19.29
N ILE A 4 -20.53 4.19 19.22
CA ILE A 4 -19.33 4.52 18.44
C ILE A 4 -18.09 4.22 19.28
N ALA A 5 -17.28 3.30 18.79
CA ALA A 5 -16.03 2.91 19.41
C ALA A 5 -14.83 3.55 18.71
N VAL A 6 -13.70 3.60 19.43
CA VAL A 6 -12.41 3.92 18.81
C VAL A 6 -12.12 2.88 17.73
N TYR A 7 -11.59 3.34 16.60
CA TYR A 7 -11.36 2.60 15.35
C TYR A 7 -12.56 2.41 14.42
N ASP A 8 -13.76 2.83 14.81
CA ASP A 8 -14.89 2.86 13.87
C ASP A 8 -14.63 3.87 12.74
N HIS A 9 -15.20 3.60 11.58
CA HIS A 9 -15.08 4.43 10.40
C HIS A 9 -16.42 5.07 10.09
N LEU A 10 -16.41 6.37 9.87
CA LEU A 10 -17.58 7.19 9.66
C LEU A 10 -17.45 7.98 8.35
N ARG A 11 -18.58 8.21 7.69
CA ARG A 11 -18.69 9.08 6.52
C ARG A 11 -19.83 10.08 6.73
N SER A 12 -19.64 11.32 6.32
CA SER A 12 -20.73 12.32 6.35
C SER A 12 -21.83 11.90 5.36
N THR A 13 -23.08 12.09 5.76
CA THR A 13 -24.26 11.91 4.90
C THR A 13 -24.73 13.23 4.29
N ASP A 14 -24.06 14.33 4.63
CA ASP A 14 -24.33 15.63 4.03
C ASP A 14 -23.83 15.64 2.57
N PRO A 15 -24.70 15.91 1.58
CA PRO A 15 -24.30 15.95 0.18
C PRO A 15 -23.36 17.13 -0.16
N ASP A 16 -23.24 18.13 0.72
CA ASP A 16 -22.31 19.25 0.53
C ASP A 16 -20.89 18.95 1.06
N ASP A 17 -20.73 17.88 1.84
CA ASP A 17 -19.42 17.39 2.30
C ASP A 17 -18.78 16.44 1.27
N ASP A 18 -17.45 16.40 1.23
CA ASP A 18 -16.73 15.40 0.45
C ASP A 18 -17.01 13.98 0.99
N ASP A 19 -16.96 12.97 0.12
CA ASP A 19 -17.14 11.53 0.43
C ASP A 19 -15.98 10.92 1.28
N ALA A 20 -15.34 11.75 2.10
CA ALA A 20 -14.22 11.39 2.94
C ALA A 20 -14.63 10.46 4.09
N VAL A 21 -13.77 9.48 4.36
CA VAL A 21 -13.91 8.54 5.45
C VAL A 21 -13.03 9.00 6.60
N TYR A 22 -13.61 8.98 7.78
CA TYR A 22 -12.98 9.38 9.03
C TYR A 22 -12.87 8.19 9.97
N ARG A 23 -11.75 8.06 10.66
CA ARG A 23 -11.56 7.07 11.72
C ARG A 23 -11.71 7.71 13.08
N VAL A 24 -12.48 7.09 13.96
CA VAL A 24 -12.60 7.51 15.36
C VAL A 24 -11.29 7.23 16.09
N VAL A 25 -10.65 8.28 16.61
CA VAL A 25 -9.38 8.20 17.36
C VAL A 25 -9.55 8.50 18.85
N GLY A 26 -10.72 9.00 19.25
CA GLY A 26 -11.04 9.21 20.66
C GLY A 26 -12.50 9.54 20.87
N THR A 27 -13.04 9.08 21.99
CA THR A 27 -14.41 9.39 22.44
C THR A 27 -14.34 10.17 23.74
N ARG A 28 -15.15 11.23 23.85
CA ARG A 28 -15.36 12.02 25.06
C ARG A 28 -16.87 12.04 25.36
N PRO A 29 -17.28 12.38 26.59
CA PRO A 29 -18.70 12.39 26.96
C PRO A 29 -19.58 13.22 26.01
N GLU A 30 -19.07 14.34 25.50
CA GLU A 30 -19.84 15.29 24.66
C GLU A 30 -19.38 15.37 23.19
N SER A 31 -18.28 14.69 22.84
CA SER A 31 -17.67 14.85 21.52
C SER A 31 -16.88 13.62 21.09
N VAL A 32 -16.70 13.44 19.79
CA VAL A 32 -15.83 12.42 19.21
C VAL A 32 -14.76 13.07 18.35
N THR A 33 -13.53 12.57 18.45
CA THR A 33 -12.40 13.02 17.66
C THR A 33 -12.20 12.07 16.47
N LEU A 34 -12.22 12.65 15.29
CA LEU A 34 -12.18 11.99 13.99
C LEU A 34 -10.88 12.34 13.27
N LEU A 35 -10.23 11.35 12.68
CA LEU A 35 -9.07 11.51 11.80
C LEU A 35 -9.51 11.23 10.37
N ARG A 36 -9.31 12.17 9.44
CA ARG A 36 -9.56 11.92 8.02
C ARG A 36 -8.55 10.90 7.49
N VAL A 37 -9.06 9.81 6.91
CA VAL A 37 -8.24 8.70 6.40
C VAL A 37 -8.41 8.45 4.90
N SER A 38 -9.36 9.10 4.24
CA SER A 38 -9.48 9.09 2.77
C SER A 38 -9.50 10.48 2.16
N ASP A 39 -9.26 10.56 0.84
CA ASP A 39 -9.23 11.80 0.06
C ASP A 39 -10.61 12.27 -0.43
N GLY A 40 -11.67 11.49 -0.24
CA GLY A 40 -13.00 11.75 -0.81
C GLY A 40 -13.31 10.94 -2.07
N ASP A 41 -12.27 10.44 -2.77
CA ASP A 41 -12.41 9.52 -3.92
C ASP A 41 -12.37 8.04 -3.47
N GLY A 42 -12.58 7.79 -2.18
CA GLY A 42 -12.47 6.45 -1.58
C GLY A 42 -11.05 5.90 -1.50
N ARG A 43 -10.00 6.72 -1.65
CA ARG A 43 -8.60 6.29 -1.50
C ARG A 43 -7.99 6.76 -0.20
N ARG A 44 -7.06 5.97 0.35
CA ARG A 44 -6.36 6.31 1.59
C ARG A 44 -5.53 7.59 1.43
N ALA A 45 -5.73 8.55 2.33
CA ALA A 45 -4.97 9.77 2.42
C ALA A 45 -4.37 9.93 3.82
N ASN A 46 -3.10 10.32 3.92
CA ASN A 46 -2.47 10.68 5.20
C ASN A 46 -2.52 12.21 5.35
N THR A 47 -3.72 12.79 5.46
CA THR A 47 -3.86 14.24 5.56
C THR A 47 -3.42 14.77 6.94
N GLY A 48 -3.49 13.93 7.98
CA GLY A 48 -3.27 14.34 9.36
C GLY A 48 -4.37 15.26 9.90
N GLU A 49 -5.46 15.40 9.15
CA GLU A 49 -6.58 16.27 9.50
C GLU A 49 -7.43 15.63 10.60
N VAL A 50 -7.58 16.35 11.69
CA VAL A 50 -8.33 15.91 12.86
C VAL A 50 -9.48 16.88 13.10
N VAL A 51 -10.70 16.35 13.15
CA VAL A 51 -11.92 17.11 13.40
C VAL A 51 -12.54 16.60 14.70
N THR A 52 -13.01 17.50 15.55
CA THR A 52 -13.78 17.12 16.75
C THR A 52 -15.23 17.52 16.52
N VAL A 53 -16.12 16.53 16.56
CA VAL A 53 -17.56 16.71 16.32
C VAL A 53 -18.35 16.47 17.60
N SER A 54 -19.44 17.19 17.79
CA SER A 54 -20.38 16.94 18.87
C SER A 54 -21.22 15.68 18.58
N HIS A 55 -21.85 15.10 19.60
CA HIS A 55 -22.80 13.99 19.40
C HIS A 55 -24.01 14.37 18.53
N GLU A 56 -24.40 15.64 18.50
CA GLU A 56 -25.49 16.12 17.64
C GLU A 56 -25.07 16.07 16.17
N THR A 57 -23.86 16.57 15.85
CA THR A 57 -23.29 16.52 14.51
C THR A 57 -23.02 15.08 14.08
N LEU A 58 -22.69 14.16 14.99
CA LEU A 58 -22.53 12.73 14.68
C LEU A 58 -23.78 12.07 14.08
N SER A 59 -24.97 12.64 14.30
CA SER A 59 -26.19 12.11 13.68
C SER A 59 -26.21 12.23 12.15
N THR A 60 -25.38 13.12 11.59
CA THR A 60 -25.20 13.26 10.14
C THR A 60 -24.11 12.34 9.59
N PHE A 61 -23.56 11.45 10.41
CA PHE A 61 -22.55 10.47 9.98
C PHE A 61 -23.13 9.05 9.97
N GLU A 62 -22.72 8.27 8.98
CA GLU A 62 -22.98 6.84 8.90
C GLU A 62 -21.70 6.03 9.13
N THR A 63 -21.84 4.85 9.73
CA THR A 63 -20.74 3.89 9.87
C THR A 63 -20.48 3.19 8.54
N VAL A 64 -19.22 3.18 8.12
CA VAL A 64 -18.79 2.58 6.85
C VAL A 64 -17.69 1.55 7.08
N GLU A 65 -17.51 0.62 6.14
CA GLU A 65 -16.37 -0.29 6.17
C GLU A 65 -15.02 0.44 6.03
N ASN A 66 -13.97 -0.16 6.57
CA ASN A 66 -12.62 0.37 6.48
C ASN A 66 -12.20 0.55 4.99
N PRO A 67 -11.78 1.76 4.56
CA PRO A 67 -11.34 2.03 3.19
C PRO A 67 -10.11 1.21 2.76
N ASP A 68 -9.40 0.56 3.69
CA ASP A 68 -8.29 -0.36 3.39
C ASP A 68 -8.72 -1.58 2.54
N GLY A 69 -10.01 -1.93 2.52
CA GLY A 69 -10.55 -3.03 1.73
C GLY A 69 -10.63 -2.77 0.23
N ASN A 70 -10.59 -1.50 -0.21
CA ASN A 70 -10.86 -1.12 -1.60
C ASN A 70 -9.57 -0.82 -2.41
N ARG A 71 -8.57 -1.69 -2.34
CA ARG A 71 -7.39 -1.58 -3.22
C ARG A 71 -7.78 -1.98 -4.64
N GLY A 72 -8.15 -1.00 -5.46
CA GLY A 72 -8.34 -1.21 -6.89
C GLY A 72 -7.10 -1.84 -7.54
N LEU A 73 -7.29 -2.57 -8.65
CA LEU A 73 -6.22 -3.31 -9.37
C LEU A 73 -4.97 -2.45 -9.67
N LEU A 74 -5.15 -1.14 -9.90
CA LEU A 74 -4.05 -0.20 -10.09
C LEU A 74 -3.19 0.00 -8.82
N GLY A 75 -3.80 -0.02 -7.63
CA GLY A 75 -3.10 0.07 -6.35
C GLY A 75 -2.21 -1.14 -6.10
N THR A 76 -2.61 -2.32 -6.60
CA THR A 76 -1.77 -3.52 -6.56
C THR A 76 -0.50 -3.35 -7.38
N VAL A 77 -0.59 -2.81 -8.60
CA VAL A 77 0.59 -2.55 -9.45
C VAL A 77 1.55 -1.56 -8.78
N GLY A 78 1.03 -0.46 -8.23
CA GLY A 78 1.84 0.52 -7.49
C GLY A 78 2.55 -0.10 -6.29
N SER A 79 1.86 -0.97 -5.55
CA SER A 79 2.44 -1.68 -4.40
C SER A 79 3.55 -2.66 -4.79
N VAL A 80 3.42 -3.35 -5.92
CA VAL A 80 4.47 -4.26 -6.45
C VAL A 80 5.71 -3.48 -6.86
N VAL A 81 5.55 -2.36 -7.56
CA VAL A 81 6.68 -1.52 -7.99
C VAL A 81 7.38 -0.90 -6.79
N SER A 82 6.63 -0.38 -5.82
CA SER A 82 7.21 0.13 -4.57
C SER A 82 7.90 -0.98 -3.77
N GLY A 83 7.30 -2.17 -3.67
CA GLY A 83 7.92 -3.33 -3.03
C GLY A 83 9.24 -3.73 -3.69
N ALA A 84 9.28 -3.78 -5.02
CA ALA A 84 10.50 -4.06 -5.77
C ALA A 84 11.58 -2.98 -5.54
N TYR A 85 11.21 -1.70 -5.58
CA TYR A 85 12.13 -0.59 -5.32
C TYR A 85 12.72 -0.66 -3.91
N TRP A 86 11.88 -0.83 -2.89
CA TRP A 86 12.34 -0.92 -1.51
C TRP A 86 13.18 -2.17 -1.25
N SER A 87 12.81 -3.30 -1.85
CA SER A 87 13.63 -4.52 -1.79
C SER A 87 15.01 -4.28 -2.38
N LEU A 88 15.10 -3.72 -3.59
CA LEU A 88 16.38 -3.42 -4.24
C LEU A 88 17.21 -2.42 -3.44
N ARG A 89 16.56 -1.42 -2.84
CA ARG A 89 17.24 -0.43 -2.00
C ARG A 89 17.78 -1.03 -0.70
N ALA A 90 17.05 -1.96 -0.09
CA ALA A 90 17.46 -2.63 1.15
C ALA A 90 18.50 -3.75 0.91
N GLY A 91 18.37 -4.53 -0.17
CA GLY A 91 19.20 -5.72 -0.42
C GLY A 91 20.61 -5.46 -0.96
N GLY A 92 20.99 -4.20 -1.14
CA GLY A 92 22.35 -3.82 -1.50
C GLY A 92 22.82 -4.26 -2.90
N PRO A 93 24.11 -4.11 -3.22
CA PRO A 93 24.65 -4.35 -4.56
C PRO A 93 24.44 -5.79 -5.08
N LEU A 94 24.44 -6.76 -4.16
CA LEU A 94 24.35 -8.17 -4.49
C LEU A 94 22.91 -8.56 -4.91
N MET A 95 21.88 -7.99 -4.26
CA MET A 95 20.49 -8.14 -4.70
C MET A 95 20.28 -7.50 -6.08
N ILE A 96 20.82 -6.30 -6.30
CA ILE A 96 20.71 -5.60 -7.60
C ILE A 96 21.35 -6.41 -8.72
N ALA A 97 22.57 -6.91 -8.50
CA ALA A 97 23.27 -7.74 -9.48
C ALA A 97 22.49 -9.04 -9.79
N GLY A 98 21.93 -9.67 -8.76
CA GLY A 98 21.12 -10.88 -8.91
C GLY A 98 19.87 -10.66 -9.75
N VAL A 99 19.12 -9.58 -9.47
CA VAL A 99 17.91 -9.20 -10.23
C VAL A 99 18.27 -8.87 -11.69
N LEU A 100 19.34 -8.11 -11.93
CA LEU A 100 19.78 -7.79 -13.30
C LEU A 100 20.14 -9.05 -14.09
N MET A 101 20.91 -9.97 -13.50
CA MET A 101 21.26 -11.23 -14.17
C MET A 101 20.03 -12.08 -14.48
N ALA A 102 19.10 -12.19 -13.54
CA ALA A 102 17.85 -12.93 -13.76
C ALA A 102 16.99 -12.30 -14.88
N VAL A 103 16.88 -10.97 -14.92
CA VAL A 103 16.16 -10.24 -15.98
C VAL A 103 16.82 -10.46 -17.34
N VAL A 104 18.14 -10.28 -17.45
CA VAL A 104 18.87 -10.49 -18.72
C VAL A 104 18.74 -11.93 -19.20
N GLY A 105 18.89 -12.91 -18.29
CA GLY A 105 18.69 -14.31 -18.60
C GLY A 105 17.26 -14.60 -19.09
N THR A 106 16.25 -14.03 -18.44
CA THR A 106 14.84 -14.19 -18.85
C THR A 106 14.57 -13.59 -20.22
N LEU A 107 15.08 -12.38 -20.50
CA LEU A 107 14.96 -11.72 -21.81
C LEU A 107 15.65 -12.52 -22.92
N ALA A 108 16.83 -13.07 -22.63
CA ALA A 108 17.51 -13.95 -23.57
C ALA A 108 16.75 -15.26 -23.81
N ASN A 109 16.12 -15.83 -22.77
CA ASN A 109 15.32 -17.05 -22.88
C ASN A 109 14.08 -16.87 -23.78
N VAL A 110 13.48 -15.68 -23.80
CA VAL A 110 12.36 -15.36 -24.72
C VAL A 110 12.83 -14.89 -26.10
N GLY A 111 14.13 -14.97 -26.38
CA GLY A 111 14.71 -14.64 -27.69
C GLY A 111 14.94 -13.16 -27.96
N LEU A 112 14.82 -12.29 -26.94
CA LEU A 112 15.10 -10.86 -27.09
C LEU A 112 16.59 -10.55 -27.12
N LEU A 113 17.43 -11.47 -26.64
CA LEU A 113 18.89 -11.38 -26.67
C LEU A 113 19.48 -12.66 -27.25
N ALA A 114 20.39 -12.53 -28.22
CA ALA A 114 21.09 -13.65 -28.80
C ALA A 114 22.22 -14.13 -27.86
N LEU A 115 21.86 -15.00 -26.91
CA LEU A 115 22.82 -15.66 -26.02
C LEU A 115 22.77 -17.18 -26.22
N SER A 116 23.87 -17.86 -25.88
CA SER A 116 23.87 -19.32 -25.87
C SER A 116 22.97 -19.85 -24.74
N PRO A 117 22.35 -21.04 -24.89
CA PRO A 117 21.53 -21.63 -23.83
C PRO A 117 22.27 -21.79 -22.49
N LEU A 118 23.59 -22.02 -22.56
CA LEU A 118 24.45 -22.10 -21.38
C LEU A 118 24.55 -20.74 -20.66
N ALA A 119 24.73 -19.65 -21.41
CA ALA A 119 24.78 -18.30 -20.85
C ALA A 119 23.44 -17.88 -20.24
N VAL A 120 22.33 -18.24 -20.90
CA VAL A 120 20.96 -18.00 -20.38
C VAL A 120 20.77 -18.70 -19.04
N ASN A 121 21.04 -20.00 -18.98
CA ASN A 121 20.91 -20.77 -17.75
C ASN A 121 21.85 -20.25 -16.65
N GLY A 122 23.11 -19.94 -17.00
CA GLY A 122 24.09 -19.39 -16.07
C GLY A 122 23.63 -18.06 -15.45
N LEU A 123 23.11 -17.14 -16.27
CA LEU A 123 22.56 -15.86 -15.81
C LEU A 123 21.38 -16.03 -14.86
N ILE A 124 20.46 -16.95 -15.17
CA ILE A 124 19.30 -17.21 -14.33
C ILE A 124 19.72 -17.81 -12.99
N PHE A 125 20.50 -18.91 -13.00
CA PHE A 125 20.90 -19.59 -11.77
C PHE A 125 21.81 -18.74 -10.89
N LEU A 126 22.77 -18.03 -11.48
CA LEU A 126 23.65 -17.12 -10.75
C LEU A 126 22.87 -15.92 -10.21
N GLY A 127 21.94 -15.37 -10.99
CA GLY A 127 21.05 -14.30 -10.58
C GLY A 127 20.24 -14.66 -9.34
N PHE A 128 19.55 -15.81 -9.37
CA PHE A 128 18.81 -16.32 -8.21
C PHE A 128 19.72 -16.63 -7.02
N GLY A 129 20.92 -17.19 -7.25
CA GLY A 129 21.90 -17.44 -6.22
C GLY A 129 22.33 -16.16 -5.49
N CYS A 130 22.57 -15.08 -6.22
CA CYS A 130 22.86 -13.77 -5.64
C CYS A 130 21.67 -13.22 -4.84
N ILE A 131 20.44 -13.31 -5.37
CA ILE A 131 19.24 -12.87 -4.63
C ILE A 131 19.12 -13.63 -3.31
N LEU A 132 19.21 -14.97 -3.32
CA LEU A 132 19.12 -15.79 -2.12
C LEU A 132 20.23 -15.46 -1.12
N LEU A 133 21.47 -15.29 -1.59
CA LEU A 133 22.59 -14.94 -0.73
C LEU A 133 22.38 -13.57 -0.08
N SER A 134 21.85 -12.58 -0.81
CA SER A 134 21.57 -11.25 -0.27
C SER A 134 20.51 -11.27 0.84
N LEU A 135 19.58 -12.23 0.82
CA LEU A 135 18.57 -12.40 1.87
C LEU A 135 19.11 -13.07 3.13
N VAL A 136 20.23 -13.80 3.03
CA VAL A 136 20.86 -14.51 4.16
C VAL A 136 21.95 -13.68 4.83
N VAL A 137 22.63 -12.83 4.05
CA VAL A 137 23.81 -12.07 4.49
C VAL A 137 23.51 -10.59 4.76
N GLY A 138 22.42 -10.05 4.21
CA GLY A 138 21.94 -8.68 4.46
C GLY A 138 21.00 -8.61 5.66
#